data_AF-A0A5C7PL54-F1
#
_entry.id   AF-A0A5C7PL54-F1
#
_cell.length_a   1.000
_cell.length_b   1.000
_cell.length_c   1.000
_cell.angle_alpha   90.00
_cell.angle_beta   90.00
_cell.angle_gamma   90.00
#
_symmetry.space_group_name_H-M   'P 1'
#
loop_
_entity.id
_entity.type
_entity.pdbx_description
1 polymer ?
#
loop_
_entity_poly.entity_id
_entity_poly.type
_entity_poly.pdbx_seq_one_letter_code
_entity_poly.pdbx_strand_id
1 'polypeptide(L)'
;MKTVKNDGEKYTKAKLPKGDKSNPFMVIGTDYFIRTVTHYFTGRLVWVGDKEIVLEKVSWIADTGKFSEFVNGKTVNEVEPFPSNSTVIIGRGSIIDMTERIGGLLLSVK
;
A
#
# COMPACT_ATOMS: atom_id res chain seq x y z
N MET A 1 4.16 18.09 -16.05
CA MET A 1 3.44 18.38 -14.79
C MET A 1 2.46 19.51 -15.08
N LYS A 2 1.15 19.32 -14.88
CA LYS A 2 0.17 20.41 -14.98
C LYS A 2 -0.32 20.70 -13.56
N THR A 3 -0.03 21.91 -13.08
CA THR A 3 -0.47 22.43 -11.79
C THR A 3 -1.88 22.96 -11.95
N VAL A 4 -2.80 22.54 -11.08
CA VAL A 4 -4.16 23.10 -11.03
C VAL A 4 -4.20 24.04 -9.83
N LYS A 5 -4.69 25.28 -10.03
CA LYS A 5 -5.02 26.17 -8.93
C LYS A 5 -6.45 25.85 -8.50
N ASN A 6 -6.63 25.43 -7.25
CA ASN A 6 -7.93 25.37 -6.59
C ASN A 6 -7.76 26.11 -5.26
N ASP A 7 -8.61 27.09 -4.96
CA ASP A 7 -8.58 27.87 -3.70
C ASP A 7 -7.20 28.42 -3.27
N GLY A 8 -6.35 28.80 -4.23
CA GLY A 8 -5.03 29.37 -3.98
C GLY A 8 -3.92 28.37 -3.68
N GLU A 9 -4.25 27.09 -3.47
CA GLU A 9 -3.27 26.01 -3.30
C GLU A 9 -2.82 25.43 -4.65
N LYS A 10 -1.53 25.13 -4.77
CA LYS A 10 -0.95 24.49 -5.96
C LYS A 10 -1.07 22.98 -5.82
N TYR A 11 -2.02 22.38 -6.52
CA TYR A 11 -2.11 20.93 -6.59
C TYR A 11 -1.33 20.39 -7.78
N THR A 12 -0.48 19.41 -7.52
CA THR A 12 0.14 18.61 -8.57
C THR A 12 -0.83 17.48 -8.93
N LYS A 13 -1.26 17.39 -10.18
CA LYS A 13 -2.12 16.28 -10.62
C LYS A 13 -1.43 14.94 -10.30
N ALA A 14 -2.10 14.09 -9.52
CA ALA A 14 -1.61 12.77 -9.20
C ALA A 14 -1.36 11.97 -10.48
N LYS A 15 -0.21 11.29 -10.54
CA LYS A 15 0.10 10.37 -11.63
C LYS A 15 -0.62 9.05 -11.33
N LEU A 16 -1.43 8.57 -12.28
CA LEU A 16 -2.01 7.24 -12.15
C LEU A 16 -0.90 6.17 -12.12
N PRO A 17 -1.05 5.11 -11.31
CA PRO A 17 -0.18 3.95 -11.41
C PRO A 17 -0.12 3.44 -12.86
N LYS A 18 1.04 2.93 -13.27
CA LYS A 18 1.24 2.39 -14.62
C LYS A 18 1.22 0.86 -14.60
N GLY A 19 0.07 0.28 -14.24
CA GLY A 19 -0.14 -1.15 -14.37
C GLY A 19 -0.23 -1.59 -15.83
N ASP A 20 -0.57 -2.85 -16.06
CA ASP A 20 -0.74 -3.42 -17.41
C ASP A 20 -2.21 -3.40 -17.88
N LYS A 21 -2.49 -3.97 -19.07
CA LYS A 21 -3.85 -4.00 -19.63
C LYS A 21 -4.84 -4.81 -18.77
N SER A 22 -4.37 -5.85 -18.08
CA SER A 22 -5.19 -6.69 -17.20
C SER A 22 -5.40 -6.07 -15.82
N ASN A 23 -4.42 -5.29 -15.33
CA ASN A 23 -4.56 -4.53 -14.11
C ASN A 23 -3.88 -3.16 -14.22
N PRO A 24 -4.61 -2.11 -14.63
CA PRO A 24 -4.01 -0.81 -14.91
C PRO A 24 -3.56 -0.06 -13.66
N PHE A 25 -3.99 -0.47 -12.46
CA PHE A 25 -3.80 0.29 -11.23
C PHE A 25 -2.81 -0.34 -10.24
N MET A 26 -2.34 -1.57 -10.49
CA MET A 26 -1.37 -2.26 -9.64
C MET A 26 -0.10 -2.62 -10.43
N VAL A 27 1.06 -2.43 -9.83
CA VAL A 27 2.37 -2.59 -10.46
C VAL A 27 3.17 -3.64 -9.71
N ILE A 28 3.42 -4.79 -10.34
CA ILE A 28 4.24 -5.87 -9.76
C ILE A 28 5.65 -5.35 -9.43
N GLY A 29 6.20 -5.81 -8.30
CA GLY A 29 7.47 -5.39 -7.73
C GLY A 29 7.38 -4.15 -6.83
N THR A 30 6.21 -3.49 -6.77
CA THR A 30 6.00 -2.30 -5.95
C THR A 30 5.63 -2.67 -4.52
N ASP A 31 6.19 -1.94 -3.57
CA ASP A 31 5.82 -2.03 -2.16
C ASP A 31 4.55 -1.21 -1.92
N TYR A 32 3.50 -1.86 -1.42
CA TYR A 32 2.21 -1.23 -1.18
C TYR A 32 1.90 -1.12 0.31
N PHE A 33 1.15 -0.08 0.64
CA PHE A 33 0.30 -0.02 1.81
C PHE A 33 -1.14 -0.32 1.37
N ILE A 34 -1.83 -1.19 2.10
CA ILE A 34 -3.16 -1.68 1.76
C ILE A 34 -4.04 -1.63 3.00
N ARG A 35 -5.17 -0.93 2.92
CA ARG A 35 -6.18 -0.93 3.96
C ARG A 35 -7.27 -1.94 3.63
N THR A 36 -7.52 -2.85 4.57
CA THR A 36 -8.71 -3.71 4.57
C THR A 36 -9.71 -3.20 5.60
N VAL A 37 -10.81 -3.93 5.83
CA VAL A 37 -11.90 -3.50 6.72
C VAL A 37 -11.43 -3.21 8.14
N THR A 38 -10.62 -4.09 8.73
CA THR A 38 -10.23 -3.99 10.14
C THR A 38 -8.78 -3.56 10.30
N HIS A 39 -7.88 -4.01 9.43
CA HIS A 39 -6.44 -3.83 9.59
C HIS A 39 -5.75 -3.47 8.28
N TYR A 40 -4.47 -3.15 8.40
CA TYR A 40 -3.65 -2.78 7.25
C TYR A 40 -2.58 -3.82 6.99
N PHE A 41 -2.13 -3.85 5.74
CA PHE A 41 -1.00 -4.64 5.31
C PHE A 41 0.01 -3.75 4.62
N THR A 42 1.28 -4.10 4.77
CA THR A 42 2.30 -3.69 3.82
C THR A 42 3.02 -4.90 3.28
N GLY A 43 3.40 -4.84 2.02
CA GLY A 43 4.06 -5.95 1.34
C GLY A 43 4.42 -5.59 -0.08
N ARG A 44 5.28 -6.41 -0.70
CA ARG A 44 5.65 -6.27 -2.09
C ARG A 44 4.71 -7.06 -2.97
N LEU A 45 4.07 -6.41 -3.92
CA LEU A 45 3.18 -7.09 -4.86
C LEU A 45 3.99 -7.97 -5.82
N VAL A 46 3.72 -9.27 -5.82
CA VAL A 46 4.42 -10.23 -6.70
C VAL A 46 3.51 -10.84 -7.77
N TRP A 47 2.19 -10.82 -7.55
CA TRP A 47 1.23 -11.32 -8.52
C TRP A 47 -0.15 -10.70 -8.36
N VAL A 48 -0.88 -10.66 -9.47
CA VAL A 48 -2.23 -10.11 -9.58
C VAL A 48 -3.09 -11.12 -10.32
N GLY A 49 -4.14 -11.59 -9.66
CA GLY A 49 -5.20 -12.39 -10.26
C GLY A 49 -6.49 -11.60 -10.46
N ASP A 50 -7.52 -12.32 -10.90
CA ASP A 50 -8.86 -11.79 -11.15
C ASP A 50 -9.55 -11.34 -9.86
N LYS A 51 -9.42 -12.11 -8.77
CA LYS A 51 -10.10 -11.86 -7.49
C LYS A 51 -9.15 -11.63 -6.33
N GLU A 52 -7.86 -11.81 -6.52
CA GLU A 52 -6.87 -11.80 -5.45
C GLU A 52 -5.54 -11.21 -5.92
N ILE A 53 -4.73 -10.81 -4.95
CA ILE A 53 -3.34 -10.39 -5.13
C ILE A 53 -2.46 -11.19 -4.19
N VAL A 54 -1.19 -11.33 -4.55
CA VAL A 54 -0.20 -12.02 -3.72
C VAL A 54 0.93 -11.07 -3.39
N LEU A 55 1.29 -11.02 -2.11
CA LEU A 55 2.37 -10.22 -1.58
C LEU A 55 3.48 -11.10 -0.99
N GLU A 56 4.72 -10.64 -1.10
CA GLU A 56 5.86 -11.13 -0.32
C GLU A 56 6.34 -10.09 0.70
N LYS A 57 7.17 -10.50 1.67
CA LYS A 57 7.73 -9.62 2.72
C LYS A 57 6.63 -8.81 3.42
N VAL A 58 5.61 -9.53 3.86
CA VAL A 58 4.35 -8.94 4.31
C VAL A 58 4.40 -8.68 5.80
N SER A 59 3.85 -7.55 6.22
CA SER A 59 3.50 -7.32 7.62
C SER A 59 2.04 -6.95 7.76
N TRP A 60 1.42 -7.47 8.80
CA TRP A 60 0.16 -7.00 9.32
C TRP A 60 0.42 -5.80 10.25
N ILE A 61 -0.31 -4.71 10.06
CA ILE A 61 -0.18 -3.50 10.89
C ILE A 61 -1.45 -3.38 11.71
N ALA A 62 -1.32 -3.58 13.02
CA ALA A 62 -2.42 -3.52 13.98
C ALA A 62 -2.80 -2.07 14.30
N ASP A 63 -1.79 -1.23 14.50
CA ASP A 63 -1.97 0.16 14.93
C ASP A 63 -0.99 1.11 14.23
N THR A 64 -1.53 2.01 13.40
CA THR A 64 -0.78 3.05 12.68
C THR A 64 -0.53 4.31 13.50
N GLY A 65 -1.11 4.43 14.70
CA GLY A 65 -1.27 5.71 15.37
C GLY A 65 -2.12 6.67 14.52
N LYS A 66 -1.66 7.92 14.37
CA LYS A 66 -2.34 8.90 13.51
C LYS A 66 -2.14 8.56 12.02
N PHE A 67 -3.22 8.11 11.38
CA PHE A 67 -3.20 7.68 9.98
C PHE A 67 -2.58 8.70 9.01
N SER A 68 -2.90 9.99 9.15
CA SER A 68 -2.36 11.06 8.28
C SER A 68 -0.84 11.22 8.38
N GLU A 69 -0.25 10.90 9.53
CA GLU A 69 1.19 10.94 9.71
C GLU A 69 1.85 9.67 9.19
N PHE A 70 1.21 8.52 9.41
CA PHE A 70 1.64 7.23 8.91
C PHE A 70 1.75 7.23 7.37
N VAL A 71 0.73 7.70 6.66
CA VAL A 71 0.76 7.80 5.18
C VAL A 71 1.82 8.76 4.68
N ASN A 72 2.27 9.70 5.52
CA ASN A 72 3.38 10.62 5.23
C ASN A 72 4.76 10.04 5.61
N GLY A 73 4.86 8.73 5.85
CA GLY A 73 6.13 8.04 6.05
C GLY A 73 6.58 7.87 7.51
N LYS A 74 5.77 8.25 8.51
CA LYS A 74 6.10 7.97 9.92
C LYS A 74 5.98 6.47 10.24
N THR A 75 6.55 6.08 11.38
CA THR A 75 6.47 4.71 11.93
C THR A 75 5.06 4.41 12.48
N VAL A 76 4.84 3.15 12.83
CA VAL A 76 3.61 2.60 13.40
C VAL A 76 3.81 2.23 14.87
N ASN A 77 2.71 2.07 15.61
CA ASN A 77 2.77 1.64 17.01
C ASN A 77 2.94 0.12 17.10
N GLU A 78 2.30 -0.64 16.21
CA GLU A 78 2.32 -2.11 16.23
C GLU A 78 2.30 -2.70 14.81
N VAL A 79 3.25 -3.60 14.55
CA VAL A 79 3.40 -4.31 13.27
C VAL A 79 3.94 -5.72 13.50
N GLU A 80 3.31 -6.68 12.84
CA GLU A 80 3.65 -8.10 12.92
C GLU A 80 4.04 -8.61 11.52
N PRO A 81 5.33 -8.88 11.27
CA PRO A 81 5.76 -9.48 10.02
C PRO A 81 5.26 -10.94 9.92
N PHE A 82 4.78 -11.33 8.74
CA PHE A 82 4.56 -12.73 8.42
C PHE A 82 5.91 -13.46 8.29
N PRO A 83 5.92 -14.81 8.38
CA PRO A 83 7.13 -15.60 8.14
C PRO A 83 7.81 -15.22 6.82
N SER A 84 9.13 -15.04 6.85
CA SER A 84 9.91 -14.50 5.71
C SER A 84 9.88 -15.36 4.46
N ASN A 85 9.56 -16.65 4.59
CA ASN A 85 9.43 -17.62 3.50
C ASN A 85 7.98 -17.82 3.04
N SER A 86 7.04 -16.96 3.45
CA SER A 86 5.63 -17.07 3.09
C SER A 86 5.17 -15.91 2.21
N THR A 87 4.19 -16.22 1.36
CA THR A 87 3.41 -15.22 0.63
C THR A 87 2.05 -15.06 1.27
N VAL A 88 1.49 -13.85 1.22
CA VAL A 88 0.12 -13.58 1.72
C VAL A 88 -0.79 -13.30 0.53
N ILE A 89 -1.95 -13.95 0.54
CA ILE A 89 -2.98 -13.81 -0.50
C ILE A 89 -4.09 -12.92 0.06
N ILE A 90 -4.44 -11.86 -0.67
CA ILE A 90 -5.50 -10.93 -0.28
C ILE A 90 -6.57 -10.89 -1.37
N GLY A 91 -7.83 -11.11 -0.99
CA GLY A 91 -8.96 -10.93 -1.90
C GLY A 91 -9.14 -9.46 -2.27
N ARG A 92 -9.20 -9.13 -3.56
CA ARG A 92 -9.35 -7.75 -4.07
C ARG A 92 -10.62 -7.07 -3.56
N GLY A 93 -11.68 -7.84 -3.30
CA GLY A 93 -12.93 -7.33 -2.76
C GLY A 93 -12.85 -6.84 -1.31
N SER A 94 -11.80 -7.18 -0.56
CA SER A 94 -11.59 -6.67 0.81
C SER A 94 -10.68 -5.44 0.88
N ILE A 95 -10.11 -5.00 -0.24
CA ILE A 95 -9.27 -3.80 -0.33
C ILE A 95 -10.18 -2.58 -0.37
N ILE A 96 -10.12 -1.76 0.67
CA ILE A 96 -10.83 -0.47 0.72
C ILE A 96 -10.05 0.58 -0.08
N ASP A 97 -8.75 0.64 0.17
CA ASP A 97 -7.81 1.49 -0.57
C ASP A 97 -6.39 0.93 -0.48
N MET A 98 -5.54 1.39 -1.39
CA MET A 98 -4.13 1.07 -1.43
C MET A 98 -3.33 2.22 -2.04
N THR A 99 -2.08 2.36 -1.62
CA THR A 99 -1.14 3.32 -2.20
C THR A 99 0.26 2.74 -2.19
N GLU A 100 1.12 3.22 -3.09
CA GLU A 100 2.55 2.95 -3.01
C GLU A 100 3.08 3.36 -1.62
N ARG A 101 3.86 2.49 -1.00
CA ARG A 101 4.42 2.74 0.32
C ARG A 101 5.65 3.63 0.19
N ILE A 102 5.46 4.92 0.46
CA ILE A 102 6.56 5.88 0.55
C ILE A 102 7.46 5.48 1.73
N GLY A 103 8.77 5.31 1.50
CA GLY A 103 9.74 4.93 2.53
C GLY A 103 10.01 3.42 2.66
N GLY A 104 9.38 2.57 1.84
CA GLY A 104 9.61 1.13 1.82
C GLY A 104 8.84 0.34 2.89
N LEU A 105 9.05 -0.98 2.92
CA LEU A 105 8.32 -1.91 3.80
C LEU A 105 8.58 -1.66 5.28
N LEU A 106 7.51 -1.75 6.08
CA LEU A 106 7.60 -1.78 7.55
C LEU A 106 7.63 -3.22 8.03
N LEU A 107 8.83 -3.76 8.24
CA LEU A 107 9.04 -5.13 8.73
C LEU A 107 9.29 -5.19 10.24
N SER A 108 9.46 -4.04 10.89
CA SER A 108 9.59 -3.91 12.34
C SER A 108 9.22 -2.49 12.77
N VAL A 109 8.88 -2.31 14.05
CA VAL A 109 8.94 -0.99 14.70
C VAL A 109 10.41 -0.61 14.82
N LYS A 110 10.77 0.63 14.48
CA LYS A 110 12.10 1.19 14.78
C LYS A 110 12.15 1.75 16.18
#